data_AF-A0A954KEA4-F1
#
_entry.id   AF-A0A954KEA4-F1
#
_cell.length_a   1.000
_cell.length_b   1.000
_cell.length_c   1.000
_cell.angle_alpha   90.00
_cell.angle_beta   90.00
_cell.angle_gamma   90.00
#
_symmetry.space_group_name_H-M   'P 1'
#
loop_
_entity.id
_entity.type
_entity.pdbx_description
1 polymer ?
#
loop_
_entity_poly.entity_id
_entity_poly.type
_entity_poly.pdbx_seq_one_letter_code
_entity_poly.pdbx_strand_id
1 'polypeptide(L)'
;MRVFKQKYTDRKDQTRESSKWYVEFKDHNEIRRRLPGFTDRGATKEIGRRIEKLVALQTMKQPDDSDTTAWLESLPTMSKQRLGKFRLLDRHAVAHTKPLSAHLDDYISRLRNNGRSEDYVKPTESRIRAILV
;
A
#
# COMPACT_ATOMS: atom_id res chain seq x y z
N MET A 1 -12.02 4.49 -15.08
CA MET A 1 -10.54 4.36 -15.14
C MET A 1 -10.07 4.24 -16.59
N ARG A 2 -8.84 4.69 -16.88
CA ARG A 2 -8.19 4.58 -18.20
C ARG A 2 -6.85 3.83 -18.08
N VAL A 3 -6.55 2.97 -19.05
CA VAL A 3 -5.24 2.30 -19.19
C VAL A 3 -4.54 2.79 -20.45
N PHE A 4 -3.30 3.27 -20.32
CA PHE A 4 -2.55 3.89 -21.42
C PHE A 4 -1.04 3.76 -21.23
N LYS A 5 -0.27 3.99 -22.29
CA LYS A 5 1.19 4.20 -22.17
C LYS A 5 1.50 5.68 -22.02
N GLN A 6 2.26 6.03 -20.99
CA GLN A 6 2.73 7.40 -20.80
C GLN A 6 3.85 7.70 -21.79
N LYS A 7 3.77 8.86 -22.46
CA LYS A 7 4.85 9.40 -23.28
C LYS A 7 5.79 10.26 -22.42
N TYR A 8 7.08 10.19 -22.70
CA TYR A 8 8.11 11.03 -22.07
C TYR A 8 9.18 11.39 -23.09
N THR A 9 9.83 12.54 -22.88
CA THR A 9 10.99 12.95 -23.67
C THR A 9 12.25 12.36 -23.04
N ASP A 10 13.07 11.67 -23.83
CA ASP A 10 14.35 11.15 -23.36
C ASP A 10 15.43 12.23 -23.32
N ARG A 11 16.65 11.86 -22.88
CA ARG A 11 17.79 12.81 -22.82
C ARG A 11 18.30 13.25 -24.20
N LYS A 12 17.79 12.66 -25.28
CA LYS A 12 18.14 12.96 -26.67
C LYS A 12 16.99 13.70 -27.38
N ASP A 13 16.07 14.29 -26.62
CA ASP A 13 14.88 15.00 -27.09
C ASP A 13 13.93 14.17 -27.96
N GLN A 14 13.98 12.84 -27.86
CA GLN A 14 13.06 11.94 -28.57
C GLN A 14 11.87 11.58 -27.69
N THR A 15 10.66 11.66 -28.26
CA THR A 15 9.45 11.20 -27.58
C THR A 15 9.42 9.67 -27.56
N ARG A 16 9.43 9.09 -26.37
CA ARG A 16 9.32 7.64 -26.14
C ARG A 16 8.08 7.29 -25.34
N GLU A 17 7.65 6.05 -25.50
CA GLU A 17 6.60 5.47 -24.65
C GLU A 17 7.22 4.70 -23.49
N SER A 18 6.54 4.73 -22.34
CA SER A 18 6.92 3.90 -21.21
C SER A 18 6.77 2.42 -21.54
N SER A 19 7.67 1.59 -21.00
CA SER A 19 7.59 0.14 -21.10
C SER A 19 6.38 -0.42 -20.33
N LYS A 20 5.94 0.29 -19.29
CA LYS A 20 4.79 -0.08 -18.46
C LYS A 20 3.53 0.65 -18.91
N TRP A 21 2.41 -0.06 -18.82
CA TRP A 21 1.09 0.55 -18.88
C TRP A 21 0.79 1.28 -17.57
N TYR A 22 0.02 2.35 -17.67
CA TYR A 22 -0.41 3.17 -16.54
C TYR A 22 -1.91 3.08 -16.40
N VAL A 23 -2.37 3.02 -15.14
CA VAL A 23 -3.75 3.19 -14.73
C VAL A 23 -3.95 4.64 -14.31
N GLU A 24 -4.86 5.36 -14.96
CA GLU A 24 -5.38 6.64 -14.50
C GLU A 24 -6.79 6.46 -13.91
N PHE A 25 -6.99 6.98 -12.70
CA PHE A 25 -8.23 6.88 -11.94
C PHE A 25 -8.40 8.11 -11.03
N LYS A 26 -9.61 8.31 -10.51
CA LYS A 26 -9.86 9.32 -9.45
C LYS A 26 -9.80 8.63 -8.10
N ASP A 27 -9.11 9.22 -7.14
CA ASP A 27 -9.12 8.74 -5.74
C ASP A 27 -10.41 9.15 -5.01
N HIS A 28 -10.53 8.76 -3.74
CA HIS A 28 -11.68 9.07 -2.88
C HIS A 28 -11.84 10.57 -2.57
N ASN A 29 -10.86 11.41 -2.94
CA ASN A 29 -10.94 12.87 -2.87
C ASN A 29 -11.17 13.50 -4.26
N GLU A 30 -11.59 12.69 -5.23
CA GLU A 30 -11.77 13.04 -6.64
C GLU A 30 -10.50 13.51 -7.39
N ILE A 31 -9.31 13.32 -6.79
CA ILE A 31 -8.05 13.73 -7.40
C ILE A 31 -7.63 12.70 -8.43
N ARG A 32 -7.27 13.14 -9.64
CA ARG A 32 -6.74 12.25 -10.68
C ARG A 32 -5.35 11.74 -10.28
N ARG A 33 -5.22 10.42 -10.19
CA ARG A 33 -3.97 9.70 -9.88
C ARG A 33 -3.55 8.82 -11.04
N ARG A 34 -2.25 8.56 -11.12
CA ARG A 34 -1.64 7.64 -12.07
C ARG A 34 -0.77 6.63 -11.36
N LEU A 35 -1.03 5.35 -11.61
CA LEU A 35 -0.23 4.25 -11.08
C LEU A 35 0.38 3.45 -12.25
N PRO A 36 1.70 3.20 -12.24
CA PRO A 36 2.32 2.29 -13.19
C PRO A 36 1.87 0.86 -12.85
N GLY A 37 1.37 0.14 -13.84
CA GLY A 37 1.05 -1.27 -13.78
C GLY A 37 2.20 -2.11 -14.34
N PHE A 38 1.84 -3.04 -15.21
CA PHE A 38 2.74 -4.02 -15.81
C PHE A 38 3.08 -3.69 -17.27
N THR A 39 3.99 -4.46 -17.85
CA THR A 39 4.27 -4.44 -19.30
C THR A 39 3.12 -5.01 -20.12
N ASP A 40 2.30 -5.89 -19.52
CA ASP A 40 1.05 -6.37 -20.10
C ASP A 40 -0.14 -5.44 -19.80
N ARG A 41 -0.96 -5.20 -20.83
CA ARG A 41 -2.12 -4.31 -20.75
C ARG A 41 -3.27 -4.96 -19.98
N GLY A 42 -3.48 -6.26 -20.14
CA GLY A 42 -4.56 -7.02 -19.51
C GLY A 42 -4.40 -7.05 -18.00
N ALA A 43 -3.23 -7.46 -17.52
CA ALA A 43 -2.86 -7.46 -16.12
C ALA A 43 -2.96 -6.06 -15.50
N THR A 44 -2.56 -5.02 -16.25
CA THR A 44 -2.68 -3.63 -15.78
C THR A 44 -4.14 -3.18 -15.65
N LYS A 45 -5.00 -3.60 -16.58
CA LYS A 45 -6.44 -3.34 -16.50
C LYS A 45 -7.07 -4.02 -15.29
N GLU A 46 -6.63 -5.22 -14.95
CA GLU A 46 -7.12 -5.94 -13.78
C GLU A 46 -6.72 -5.27 -12.48
N ILE A 47 -5.46 -4.82 -12.34
CA ILE A 47 -5.07 -3.93 -11.23
C ILE A 47 -5.96 -2.69 -11.18
N GLY A 48 -6.24 -2.08 -12.33
CA GLY A 48 -7.09 -0.89 -12.40
C GLY A 48 -8.49 -1.13 -11.82
N ARG A 49 -9.10 -2.29 -12.09
CA ARG A 49 -10.40 -2.67 -11.51
C ARG A 49 -10.32 -2.85 -9.99
N ARG A 50 -9.29 -3.52 -9.49
CA ARG A 50 -9.07 -3.69 -8.04
C ARG A 50 -8.85 -2.36 -7.33
N ILE A 51 -8.18 -1.39 -7.98
CA ILE A 51 -8.04 -0.02 -7.47
C ILE A 51 -9.40 0.70 -7.42
N GLU A 52 -10.25 0.58 -8.45
CA GLU A 52 -11.58 1.19 -8.41
C GLU A 52 -12.44 0.60 -7.27
N LYS A 53 -12.35 -0.71 -7.03
CA LYS A 53 -12.99 -1.37 -5.87
C LYS A 53 -12.47 -0.77 -4.55
N LEU A 54 -11.16 -0.65 -4.39
CA LEU A 54 -10.53 -0.06 -3.20
C LEU A 54 -10.98 1.40 -2.99
N VAL A 55 -11.04 2.20 -4.05
CA VAL A 55 -11.53 3.59 -3.99
C VAL A 55 -12.99 3.65 -3.55
N ALA A 56 -13.83 2.72 -4.04
CA ALA A 56 -15.24 2.64 -3.63
C ALA A 56 -15.38 2.30 -2.15
N LEU A 57 -14.64 1.29 -1.66
CA LEU A 57 -14.59 0.92 -0.24
C LEU A 57 -14.16 2.10 0.63
N GLN A 58 -13.10 2.81 0.22
CA GLN A 58 -12.61 3.98 0.94
C GLN A 58 -13.61 5.15 0.96
N THR A 59 -14.30 5.39 -0.15
CA THR A 59 -15.36 6.41 -0.25
C THR A 59 -16.52 6.09 0.70
N MET A 60 -16.88 4.81 0.82
CA MET A 60 -17.93 4.33 1.72
C MET A 60 -17.46 4.18 3.18
N LYS A 61 -16.17 4.40 3.47
CA LYS A 61 -15.53 4.15 4.78
C LYS A 61 -15.80 2.74 5.32
N GLN A 62 -15.87 1.77 4.41
CA GLN A 62 -16.02 0.36 4.77
C GLN A 62 -14.65 -0.29 4.98
N PRO A 63 -14.54 -1.27 5.87
CA PRO A 63 -13.31 -2.04 6.02
C PRO A 63 -13.02 -2.84 4.74
N ASP A 64 -11.73 -3.04 4.46
CA ASP A 64 -11.30 -3.88 3.35
C ASP A 64 -11.75 -5.33 3.56
N ASP A 65 -12.28 -5.96 2.52
CA ASP A 65 -12.56 -7.39 2.54
C ASP A 65 -11.26 -8.23 2.48
N SER A 66 -11.35 -9.52 2.82
CA SER A 66 -10.18 -10.41 2.88
C SER A 66 -9.45 -10.57 1.54
N ASP A 67 -10.15 -10.58 0.40
CA ASP A 67 -9.54 -10.65 -0.93
C ASP A 67 -8.80 -9.36 -1.27
N THR A 68 -9.38 -8.20 -0.94
CA THR A 68 -8.74 -6.90 -1.10
C THR A 68 -7.48 -6.80 -0.25
N THR A 69 -7.52 -7.29 0.99
CA THR A 69 -6.36 -7.31 1.89
C THR A 69 -5.24 -8.21 1.37
N ALA A 70 -5.55 -9.47 1.02
CA ALA A 70 -4.57 -10.42 0.48
C ALA A 70 -3.94 -9.90 -0.84
N TRP A 71 -4.74 -9.25 -1.67
CA TRP A 71 -4.24 -8.59 -2.87
C TRP A 71 -3.27 -7.46 -2.55
N LEU A 72 -3.63 -6.57 -1.61
CA LEU A 72 -2.74 -5.49 -1.18
C LEU A 72 -1.41 -6.01 -0.65
N GLU A 73 -1.42 -7.10 0.12
CA GLU A 73 -0.20 -7.76 0.61
C GLU A 73 0.68 -8.28 -0.52
N SER A 74 0.08 -8.92 -1.54
CA SER A 74 0.78 -9.46 -2.70
C SER A 74 1.40 -8.40 -3.63
N LEU A 75 0.98 -7.13 -3.52
CA LEU A 75 1.48 -6.06 -4.38
C LEU A 75 2.98 -5.78 -4.13
N PRO A 76 3.74 -5.40 -5.18
CA PRO A 76 5.11 -4.93 -5.01
C PRO A 76 5.19 -3.71 -4.07
N THR A 77 6.29 -3.60 -3.31
CA THR A 77 6.51 -2.53 -2.33
C THR A 77 6.33 -1.12 -2.92
N MET A 78 6.81 -0.88 -4.14
CA MET A 78 6.65 0.40 -4.82
C MET A 78 5.19 0.76 -5.11
N SER A 79 4.36 -0.23 -5.43
CA SER A 79 2.93 -0.02 -5.67
C SER A 79 2.21 0.31 -4.36
N LYS A 80 2.49 -0.44 -3.28
CA LYS A 80 1.98 -0.16 -1.92
C LYS A 80 2.33 1.26 -1.46
N GLN A 81 3.60 1.66 -1.60
CA GLN A 81 4.05 3.01 -1.24
C GLN A 81 3.30 4.11 -2.01
N ARG A 82 3.04 3.92 -3.31
CA ARG A 82 2.27 4.88 -4.10
C ARG A 82 0.80 4.95 -3.67
N LEU A 83 0.16 3.81 -3.44
CA LEU A 83 -1.22 3.76 -2.93
C LEU A 83 -1.33 4.43 -1.56
N GLY A 84 -0.36 4.20 -0.68
CA GLY A 84 -0.25 4.90 0.61
C GLY A 84 -0.07 6.42 0.45
N LYS A 85 0.75 6.87 -0.51
CA LYS A 85 0.89 8.31 -0.84
C LYS A 85 -0.41 8.92 -1.34
N PHE A 86 -1.26 8.14 -2.01
CA PHE A 86 -2.60 8.57 -2.44
C PHE A 86 -3.65 8.48 -1.31
N ARG A 87 -3.25 8.05 -0.10
CA ARG A 87 -4.14 7.81 1.04
C ARG A 87 -5.25 6.79 0.75
N LEU A 88 -5.00 5.89 -0.21
CA LEU A 88 -5.91 4.78 -0.54
C LEU A 88 -5.67 3.55 0.33
N LEU A 89 -4.55 3.53 1.03
CA LEU A 89 -4.33 2.64 2.15
C LEU A 89 -4.61 3.47 3.38
N ASP A 90 -5.64 3.13 4.14
CA ASP A 90 -5.89 3.75 5.43
C ASP A 90 -4.60 3.69 6.29
N ARG A 91 -4.40 4.65 7.20
CA ARG A 91 -3.29 4.59 8.18
C ARG A 91 -3.34 3.29 8.98
N HIS A 92 -4.53 2.72 9.16
CA HIS A 92 -4.74 1.40 9.71
C HIS A 92 -4.43 0.27 8.71
N ALA A 93 -4.59 0.44 7.40
CA ALA A 93 -4.16 -0.54 6.38
C ALA A 93 -2.63 -0.59 6.18
N VAL A 94 -1.92 0.53 6.38
CA VAL A 94 -0.44 0.52 6.47
C VAL A 94 0.03 -0.22 7.73
N ALA A 95 -0.76 -0.13 8.80
CA ALA A 95 -0.57 -1.03 9.93
C ALA A 95 -0.89 -2.47 9.52
N HIS A 96 -2.02 -2.81 8.92
CA HIS A 96 -2.34 -4.17 8.49
C HIS A 96 -1.34 -4.79 7.49
N THR A 97 -0.60 -4.00 6.72
CA THR A 97 0.47 -4.48 5.82
C THR A 97 1.82 -4.69 6.51
N LYS A 98 1.98 -4.24 7.75
CA LYS A 98 3.10 -4.64 8.61
C LYS A 98 2.72 -5.96 9.28
N PRO A 99 3.59 -7.00 9.24
CA PRO A 99 3.34 -8.21 10.01
C PRO A 99 3.19 -7.86 11.51
N LEU A 100 2.43 -8.66 12.26
CA LEU A 100 2.25 -8.43 13.71
C LEU A 100 3.58 -8.29 14.46
N SER A 101 4.65 -8.95 13.97
CA SER A 101 6.01 -8.78 14.49
C SER A 101 6.54 -7.35 14.37
N ALA A 102 6.31 -6.69 13.23
CA ALA A 102 6.73 -5.31 13.02
C ALA A 102 5.90 -4.31 13.86
N HIS A 103 4.65 -4.64 14.20
CA HIS A 103 3.87 -3.87 15.18
C HIS A 103 4.38 -4.01 16.60
N LEU A 104 4.80 -5.22 16.96
CA LEU A 104 5.39 -5.46 18.25
C LEU A 104 6.66 -4.62 18.43
N ASP A 105 7.51 -4.54 17.41
CA ASP A 105 8.72 -3.72 17.45
C ASP A 105 8.41 -2.23 17.67
N ASP A 106 7.39 -1.69 16.98
CA ASP A 106 6.91 -0.32 17.15
C ASP A 106 6.36 -0.10 18.58
N TYR A 107 5.59 -1.06 19.11
CA TYR A 107 5.03 -1.02 20.46
C TYR A 107 6.11 -1.03 21.55
N ILE A 108 7.11 -1.91 21.43
CA ILE A 108 8.24 -2.01 22.36
C ILE A 108 9.07 -0.71 22.32
N SER A 109 9.34 -0.18 21.13
CA SER A 109 10.03 1.10 20.97
C SER A 109 9.28 2.24 21.66
N ARG A 110 7.95 2.26 21.59
CA ARG A 110 7.12 3.22 22.31
C ARG A 110 7.21 3.06 23.83
N LEU A 111 7.19 1.83 24.35
CA LEU A 111 7.30 1.59 25.79
C LEU A 111 8.63 2.13 26.34
N ARG A 112 9.73 1.90 25.63
CA ARG A 112 11.06 2.43 25.98
C ARG A 112 11.08 3.96 25.95
N ASN A 113 10.57 4.57 24.89
CA ASN A 113 10.54 6.03 24.75
C ASN A 113 9.66 6.72 25.82
N ASN A 114 8.63 6.03 26.30
CA ASN A 114 7.79 6.49 27.41
C ASN A 114 8.43 6.26 28.79
N GLY A 115 9.70 5.87 28.85
CA GLY A 115 10.47 5.71 30.09
C GLY A 115 10.09 4.48 30.91
N ARG A 116 9.48 3.44 30.30
CA ARG A 116 9.22 2.18 31.01
C ARG A 116 10.52 1.44 31.28
N SER A 117 10.63 0.81 32.45
CA SER A 117 11.81 0.06 32.86
C SER A 117 12.06 -1.14 31.96
N GLU A 118 13.32 -1.49 31.73
CA GLU A 118 13.65 -2.66 30.91
C GLU A 118 13.20 -3.97 31.55
N ASP A 119 13.10 -4.02 32.88
CA ASP A 119 12.54 -5.16 33.60
C ASP A 119 11.05 -5.38 33.31
N TYR A 120 10.33 -4.34 32.88
CA TYR A 120 8.95 -4.44 32.39
C TYR A 120 8.89 -4.75 30.89
N VAL A 121 9.74 -4.09 30.09
CA VAL A 121 9.72 -4.19 28.63
C VAL A 121 10.12 -5.58 28.14
N LYS A 122 11.20 -6.16 28.69
CA LYS A 122 11.72 -7.48 28.29
C LYS A 122 10.71 -8.64 28.44
N PRO A 123 10.08 -8.85 29.61
CA PRO A 123 9.10 -9.93 29.76
C PRO A 123 7.84 -9.69 28.94
N THR A 124 7.43 -8.42 28.75
CA THR A 124 6.30 -8.05 27.89
C THR A 124 6.57 -8.43 26.43
N GLU A 125 7.74 -8.08 25.90
CA GLU A 125 8.17 -8.46 24.55
C GLU A 125 8.19 -9.98 24.38
N SER A 126 8.84 -10.70 25.30
CA SER A 126 8.99 -12.15 25.23
C SER A 126 7.64 -12.90 25.20
N ARG A 127 6.71 -12.52 26.07
CA ARG A 127 5.37 -13.12 26.13
C ARG A 127 4.56 -12.87 24.87
N ILE A 128 4.61 -11.66 24.33
CA ILE A 128 3.87 -11.35 23.10
C ILE A 128 4.49 -12.08 21.91
N ARG A 129 5.83 -12.14 21.80
CA ARG A 129 6.49 -12.94 20.75
C ARG A 129 6.12 -14.42 20.81
N ALA A 130 6.00 -14.99 22.00
CA ALA A 130 5.63 -16.41 22.16
C ALA A 130 4.21 -16.74 21.66
N ILE A 131 3.31 -15.76 21.59
CA ILE A 131 1.94 -15.91 21.06
C ILE A 131 1.89 -15.67 19.54
N LEU A 132 2.87 -14.95 19.00
CA LEU A 132 2.94 -14.61 17.57
C LEU A 132 3.62 -15.69 16.70
N VAL A 133 4.08 -16.79 17.31
CA VAL A 133 4.56 -18.02 16.63
C VAL A 133 3.37 -18.86 16.19
#